data_AF-A0A2C9KNV7-F1
#
_entry.id   AF-A0A2C9KNV7-F1
#
_cell.length_a   1.000
_cell.length_b   1.000
_cell.length_c   1.000
_cell.angle_alpha   90.00
_cell.angle_beta   90.00
_cell.angle_gamma   90.00
#
_symmetry.space_group_name_H-M   'P 1'
#
loop_
_entity.id
_entity.type
_entity.pdbx_description
1 polymer ?
#
loop_
_entity_poly.entity_id
_entity_poly.type
_entity_poly.pdbx_seq_one_letter_code
_entity_poly.pdbx_strand_id
1 'polypeptide(L)'
;MGDTALHEVLNLFPTETIPPKYTAGKSFIIFPITNGSKDNYITVVAMEVYTVITVHRPVKQDTYLASAGESTKIRNVSDGHRLVTSSKPVQCYYIMRSICGGEVGDSSLSLLAPTNLFLNRYIWSLPLEAEFQTNSFMKFIIRELEYNETLVLDGVPLNMSEFDLQRVYGDLRWMAGESSLNDSESLHDIYHSSGKLFGLYLYGINKYFSYMQVAGYKV
;
A
#
# COMPACT_ATOMS: atom_id res chain seq x y z
N MET A 1 -6.58 26.92 -43.37
CA MET A 1 -5.30 26.24 -43.67
C MET A 1 -4.26 26.91 -42.78
N GLY A 2 -3.71 26.31 -41.73
CA GLY A 2 -3.81 24.97 -41.17
C GLY A 2 -3.05 24.94 -39.83
N ASP A 3 -3.44 23.97 -39.00
CA ASP A 3 -2.72 23.39 -37.85
C ASP A 3 -2.46 24.23 -36.59
N THR A 4 -3.56 24.46 -35.86
CA THR A 4 -3.58 24.29 -34.40
C THR A 4 -3.33 22.81 -34.04
N ALA A 5 -2.07 22.44 -33.89
CA ALA A 5 -1.69 21.12 -33.37
C ALA A 5 -1.90 21.08 -31.84
N LEU A 6 -3.05 20.54 -31.44
CA LEU A 6 -3.24 19.58 -30.35
C LEU A 6 -2.29 19.74 -29.14
N HIS A 7 -2.61 20.69 -28.26
CA HIS A 7 -2.44 20.46 -26.82
C HIS A 7 -3.60 19.57 -26.35
N GLU A 8 -3.54 18.29 -26.68
CA GLU A 8 -4.27 17.28 -25.91
C GLU A 8 -3.56 17.18 -24.56
N VAL A 9 -4.05 17.96 -23.61
CA VAL A 9 -3.90 17.67 -22.19
C VAL A 9 -4.41 16.25 -22.03
N LEU A 10 -3.50 15.29 -21.88
CA LEU A 10 -3.79 13.97 -21.35
C LEU A 10 -4.32 14.19 -19.93
N ASN A 11 -5.63 14.48 -19.85
CA ASN A 11 -6.44 14.21 -18.68
C ASN A 11 -6.43 12.68 -18.54
N LEU A 12 -5.34 12.15 -17.99
CA LEU A 12 -5.32 10.83 -17.39
C LEU A 12 -6.31 10.89 -16.23
N PHE A 13 -7.58 10.65 -16.54
CA PHE A 13 -8.54 10.22 -15.54
C PHE A 13 -7.88 9.05 -14.81
N PRO A 14 -7.73 9.06 -13.48
CA PRO A 14 -7.33 7.86 -12.77
C PRO A 14 -8.35 6.79 -13.16
N THR A 15 -7.90 5.83 -13.96
CA THR A 15 -8.75 4.73 -14.39
C THR A 15 -8.99 3.92 -13.14
N GLU A 16 -10.19 4.01 -12.56
CA GLU A 16 -10.65 3.14 -11.47
C GLU A 16 -10.65 1.71 -12.02
N THR A 17 -9.51 1.04 -11.92
CA THR A 17 -9.33 -0.31 -12.42
C THR A 17 -10.08 -1.26 -11.50
N ILE A 18 -10.99 -2.07 -12.06
CA ILE A 18 -11.51 -3.26 -11.37
C ILE A 18 -10.36 -4.26 -11.33
N PRO A 19 -9.76 -4.53 -10.17
CA PRO A 19 -8.59 -5.38 -10.14
C PRO A 19 -9.03 -6.83 -10.37
N PRO A 20 -8.15 -7.65 -10.97
CA PRO A 20 -8.47 -9.04 -11.30
C PRO A 20 -8.85 -9.85 -10.06
N LYS A 21 -9.70 -10.86 -10.22
CA LYS A 21 -10.18 -11.72 -9.11
C LYS A 21 -9.05 -12.38 -8.32
N TYR A 22 -7.90 -12.65 -8.96
CA TYR A 22 -6.73 -13.24 -8.29
C TYR A 22 -6.08 -12.31 -7.25
N THR A 23 -6.38 -11.02 -7.26
CA THR A 23 -5.94 -10.07 -6.23
C THR A 23 -6.79 -10.13 -4.96
N ALA A 24 -7.91 -10.86 -4.99
CA ALA A 24 -8.70 -11.12 -3.80
C ALA A 24 -7.97 -12.08 -2.86
N GLY A 25 -8.00 -11.77 -1.57
CA GLY A 25 -7.33 -12.58 -0.56
C GLY A 25 -8.11 -12.61 0.75
N LYS A 26 -7.53 -13.25 1.76
CA LYS A 26 -8.15 -13.40 3.09
C LYS A 26 -7.37 -12.77 4.23
N SER A 27 -6.17 -12.26 3.95
CA SER A 27 -5.26 -11.71 4.95
C SER A 27 -4.50 -10.55 4.35
N PHE A 28 -4.65 -9.38 4.97
CA PHE A 28 -4.05 -8.13 4.55
C PHE A 28 -3.41 -7.47 5.75
N ILE A 29 -2.33 -6.73 5.53
CA ILE A 29 -1.70 -5.92 6.57
C ILE A 29 -1.97 -4.46 6.20
N ILE A 30 -2.64 -3.76 7.10
CA ILE A 30 -2.92 -2.33 6.98
C ILE A 30 -1.91 -1.57 7.85
N PHE A 31 -1.55 -0.37 7.43
CA PHE A 31 -0.45 0.37 8.03
C PHE A 31 -0.71 1.88 7.99
N PRO A 32 -0.27 2.65 9.00
CA PRO A 32 -0.24 4.09 8.92
C PRO A 32 0.74 4.54 7.84
N ILE A 33 0.41 5.67 7.21
CA ILE A 33 1.30 6.43 6.35
C ILE A 33 1.88 7.57 7.18
N THR A 34 3.21 7.64 7.25
CA THR A 34 3.91 8.73 7.93
C THR A 34 3.58 10.07 7.26
N ASN A 35 3.33 11.09 8.07
CA ASN A 35 2.88 12.42 7.62
C ASN A 35 1.57 12.41 6.81
N GLY A 36 0.80 11.32 6.84
CA GLY A 36 -0.50 11.21 6.17
C GLY A 36 -1.62 11.99 6.88
N SER A 37 -2.70 12.26 6.15
CA SER A 37 -3.94 12.76 6.75
C SER A 37 -4.54 11.74 7.72
N LYS A 38 -5.13 12.22 8.83
CA LYS A 38 -5.90 11.38 9.77
C LYS A 38 -7.13 10.75 9.13
N ASP A 39 -7.54 11.24 7.97
CA ASP A 39 -8.72 10.78 7.25
C ASP A 39 -8.44 9.63 6.27
N ASN A 40 -7.22 9.06 6.27
CA ASN A 40 -6.92 7.85 5.51
C ASN A 40 -7.81 6.68 5.97
N TYR A 41 -8.30 5.88 5.02
CA TYR A 41 -9.16 4.75 5.31
C TYR A 41 -8.96 3.60 4.34
N ILE A 42 -9.35 2.39 4.75
CA ILE A 42 -9.40 1.22 3.89
C ILE A 42 -10.84 0.95 3.50
N THR A 43 -11.10 0.72 2.23
CA THR A 43 -12.36 0.11 1.78
C THR A 43 -12.13 -1.37 1.55
N VAL A 44 -12.94 -2.22 2.18
CA VAL A 44 -12.89 -3.68 1.97
C VAL A 44 -14.17 -4.09 1.28
N VAL A 45 -14.05 -4.78 0.13
CA VAL A 45 -15.17 -5.22 -0.70
C VAL A 45 -15.27 -6.74 -0.66
N ALA A 46 -16.44 -7.27 -0.34
CA ALA A 46 -16.71 -8.70 -0.32
C ALA A 46 -16.79 -9.28 -1.73
N MET A 47 -16.05 -10.34 -2.03
CA MET A 47 -16.19 -11.05 -3.32
C MET A 47 -17.29 -12.12 -3.29
N GLU A 48 -17.76 -12.48 -2.10
CA GLU A 48 -18.75 -13.52 -1.87
C GLU A 48 -19.75 -13.06 -0.80
N VAL A 49 -20.98 -13.59 -0.86
CA VAL A 49 -22.01 -13.38 0.16
C VAL A 49 -21.57 -13.90 1.52
N TYR A 50 -22.12 -13.35 2.60
CA TYR A 50 -21.86 -13.80 3.98
C TYR A 50 -20.36 -13.78 4.35
N THR A 51 -19.69 -12.68 4.01
CA THR A 51 -18.28 -12.47 4.32
C THR A 51 -18.15 -11.78 5.67
N VAL A 52 -17.32 -12.32 6.56
CA VAL A 52 -16.98 -11.69 7.84
C VAL A 52 -15.58 -11.12 7.71
N ILE A 53 -15.42 -9.83 8.01
CA ILE A 53 -14.14 -9.13 8.07
C ILE A 53 -13.81 -8.90 9.54
N THR A 54 -12.60 -9.27 9.94
CA THR A 54 -12.06 -9.04 11.27
C THR A 54 -10.89 -8.09 11.18
N VAL A 55 -11.00 -6.94 11.85
CA VAL A 55 -9.87 -6.02 12.06
C VAL A 55 -9.28 -6.33 13.43
N HIS A 56 -8.02 -6.74 13.45
CA HIS A 56 -7.31 -7.03 14.69
C HIS A 56 -6.93 -5.70 15.36
N ARG A 57 -7.59 -5.40 16.49
CA ARG A 57 -7.32 -4.26 17.38
C ARG A 57 -7.38 -4.76 18.84
N PRO A 58 -6.97 -3.96 19.85
CA PRO A 58 -7.15 -4.31 21.26
C PRO A 58 -8.58 -4.77 21.59
N VAL A 59 -9.57 -4.12 20.98
CA VAL A 59 -10.95 -4.61 20.94
C VAL A 59 -11.25 -5.13 19.55
N LYS A 60 -11.48 -6.44 19.42
CA LYS A 60 -11.78 -7.08 18.14
C LYS A 60 -13.00 -6.43 17.48
N GLN A 61 -12.87 -6.07 16.21
CA GLN A 61 -13.96 -5.50 15.42
C GLN A 61 -14.28 -6.43 14.27
N ASP A 62 -15.44 -7.07 14.34
CA ASP A 62 -15.98 -7.90 13.27
C ASP A 62 -17.05 -7.12 12.50
N THR A 63 -17.03 -7.22 11.17
CA THR A 63 -18.05 -6.66 10.28
C THR A 63 -18.58 -7.76 9.39
N TYR A 64 -19.90 -7.90 9.36
CA TYR A 64 -20.59 -8.85 8.50
C TYR A 64 -21.08 -8.15 7.23
N LEU A 65 -20.77 -8.73 6.08
CA LEU A 65 -21.22 -8.31 4.77
C LEU A 65 -22.12 -9.41 4.20
N ALA A 66 -23.40 -9.09 3.99
CA ALA A 66 -24.41 -10.03 3.55
C ALA A 66 -24.26 -10.37 2.06
N SER A 67 -23.88 -9.41 1.23
CA SER A 67 -23.86 -9.54 -0.23
C SER A 67 -22.46 -9.48 -0.84
N ALA A 68 -22.26 -10.14 -1.99
CA ALA A 68 -21.08 -9.90 -2.81
C ALA A 68 -21.14 -8.47 -3.41
N GLY A 69 -20.00 -7.80 -3.46
CA GLY A 69 -19.89 -6.38 -3.83
C GLY A 69 -20.21 -5.41 -2.69
N GLU A 70 -20.77 -5.89 -1.57
CA GLU A 70 -20.94 -5.07 -0.37
C GLU A 70 -19.57 -4.66 0.18
N SER A 71 -19.48 -3.45 0.74
CA SER A 71 -18.22 -2.92 1.24
C SER A 71 -18.36 -2.30 2.62
N THR A 72 -17.24 -2.29 3.35
CA THR A 72 -17.11 -1.58 4.63
C THR A 72 -15.85 -0.72 4.63
N LYS A 73 -15.86 0.32 5.46
CA LYS A 73 -14.73 1.23 5.64
C LYS A 73 -14.06 0.99 6.98
N ILE A 74 -12.77 0.70 6.96
CA ILE A 74 -11.92 0.67 8.15
C ILE A 74 -11.30 2.06 8.28
N ARG A 75 -11.76 2.81 9.29
CA ARG A 75 -11.23 4.13 9.65
C ARG A 75 -10.11 4.01 10.69
N ASN A 76 -9.47 5.13 11.00
CA ASN A 76 -8.39 5.23 11.99
C ASN A 76 -7.26 4.24 11.67
N VAL A 77 -6.77 4.30 10.43
CA VAL A 77 -5.64 3.50 9.92
C VAL A 77 -4.31 4.04 10.48
N SER A 78 -4.31 5.29 10.96
CA SER A 78 -3.20 5.97 11.62
C SER A 78 -2.73 5.32 12.93
N ASP A 79 -3.56 4.49 13.56
CA ASP A 79 -3.35 4.02 14.93
C ASP A 79 -2.39 2.80 15.03
N GLY A 80 -1.57 2.57 14.01
CA GLY A 80 -0.58 1.48 13.96
C GLY A 80 -0.91 0.32 13.03
N HIS A 81 0.08 -0.54 12.81
CA HIS A 81 0.02 -1.69 11.90
C HIS A 81 -0.91 -2.79 12.40
N ARG A 82 -1.81 -3.27 11.54
CA ARG A 82 -2.84 -4.24 11.92
C ARG A 82 -3.06 -5.30 10.86
N LEU A 83 -3.36 -6.50 11.32
CA LEU A 83 -3.87 -7.56 10.48
C LEU A 83 -5.37 -7.32 10.23
N VAL A 84 -5.79 -7.51 8.97
CA VAL A 84 -7.18 -7.63 8.58
C VAL A 84 -7.36 -9.02 7.97
N THR A 85 -8.29 -9.79 8.51
CA THR A 85 -8.61 -11.13 8.02
C THR A 85 -10.06 -11.21 7.57
N SER A 86 -10.36 -12.10 6.64
CA SER A 86 -11.73 -12.37 6.22
C SER A 86 -12.02 -13.86 6.11
N SER A 87 -13.28 -14.25 6.33
CA SER A 87 -13.73 -15.65 6.17
C SER A 87 -13.68 -16.12 4.71
N LYS A 88 -13.93 -15.19 3.78
CA LYS A 88 -14.00 -15.39 2.32
C LYS A 88 -13.14 -14.36 1.58
N PRO A 89 -12.78 -14.58 0.31
CA PRO A 89 -11.97 -13.63 -0.44
C PRO A 89 -12.59 -12.22 -0.47
N VAL A 90 -11.75 -11.21 -0.22
CA VAL A 90 -12.10 -9.78 -0.29
C VAL A 90 -11.04 -9.03 -1.08
N GLN A 91 -11.40 -7.85 -1.58
CA GLN A 91 -10.44 -6.86 -2.09
C GLN A 91 -10.31 -5.73 -1.07
N CYS A 92 -9.09 -5.27 -0.82
CA CYS A 92 -8.81 -4.17 0.10
C CYS A 92 -8.17 -3.01 -0.67
N TYR A 93 -8.74 -1.83 -0.52
CA TYR A 93 -8.25 -0.60 -1.15
C TYR A 93 -7.83 0.38 -0.07
N TYR A 94 -6.60 0.87 -0.15
CA TYR A 94 -6.11 1.98 0.65
C TYR A 94 -6.49 3.29 -0.03
N ILE A 95 -7.24 4.14 0.67
CA ILE A 95 -7.55 5.49 0.21
C ILE A 95 -6.70 6.44 1.04
N MET A 96 -5.69 7.02 0.40
CA MET A 96 -4.78 7.99 1.00
C MET A 96 -5.17 9.40 0.55
N ARG A 97 -5.45 10.26 1.52
CA ARG A 97 -5.77 11.67 1.30
C ARG A 97 -4.50 12.51 1.34
N SER A 98 -4.49 13.58 0.55
CA SER A 98 -3.43 14.60 0.62
C SER A 98 -3.39 15.27 2.01
N ILE A 99 -2.27 15.92 2.33
CA ILE A 99 -2.02 16.57 3.62
C ILE A 99 -2.79 17.88 3.84
N CYS A 100 -3.57 18.33 2.85
CA CYS A 100 -4.36 19.55 2.96
C CYS A 100 -5.65 19.29 3.74
N GLY A 101 -5.87 20.01 4.85
CA GLY A 101 -7.18 20.06 5.49
C GLY A 101 -8.19 20.77 4.60
N GLY A 102 -9.28 20.10 4.21
CA GLY A 102 -10.40 20.74 3.49
C GLY A 102 -10.53 20.47 1.98
N GLU A 103 -9.80 19.50 1.40
CA GLU A 103 -9.97 18.97 0.02
C GLU A 103 -9.66 19.93 -1.15
N VAL A 104 -8.37 20.17 -1.42
CA VAL A 104 -7.90 20.70 -2.72
C VAL A 104 -6.75 19.84 -3.30
N GLY A 105 -6.57 18.61 -2.81
CA GLY A 105 -5.50 17.72 -3.29
C GLY A 105 -6.00 16.35 -3.65
N ASP A 106 -5.41 15.77 -4.69
CA ASP A 106 -5.79 14.45 -5.22
C ASP A 106 -5.53 13.35 -4.19
N SER A 107 -6.56 12.54 -3.95
CA SER A 107 -6.45 11.35 -3.13
C SER A 107 -5.97 10.20 -3.99
N SER A 108 -5.07 9.38 -3.47
CA SER A 108 -4.68 8.13 -4.12
C SER A 108 -5.54 6.97 -3.64
N LEU A 109 -5.87 6.09 -4.59
CA LEU A 109 -6.49 4.81 -4.35
C LEU A 109 -5.51 3.72 -4.74
N SER A 110 -5.19 2.84 -3.81
CA SER A 110 -4.24 1.75 -4.02
C SER A 110 -4.83 0.41 -3.63
N LEU A 111 -4.65 -0.61 -4.46
CA LEU A 111 -4.98 -1.98 -4.08
C LEU A 111 -3.95 -2.50 -3.08
N LEU A 112 -4.40 -3.00 -1.94
CA LEU A 112 -3.53 -3.71 -1.01
C LEU A 112 -3.34 -5.15 -1.46
N ALA A 113 -2.09 -5.61 -1.52
CA ALA A 113 -1.80 -7.01 -1.79
C ALA A 113 -2.11 -7.86 -0.54
N PRO A 114 -2.85 -8.97 -0.69
CA PRO A 114 -2.95 -9.94 0.38
C PRO A 114 -1.60 -10.61 0.61
N THR A 115 -1.35 -11.02 1.86
CA THR A 115 -0.03 -11.52 2.31
C THR A 115 0.46 -12.76 1.56
N ASN A 116 -0.45 -13.53 0.95
CA ASN A 116 -0.10 -14.70 0.13
C ASN A 116 0.40 -14.36 -1.29
N LEU A 117 0.29 -13.09 -1.73
CA LEU A 117 0.76 -12.63 -3.03
C LEU A 117 2.02 -11.77 -2.95
N PHE A 118 2.65 -11.70 -1.77
CA PHE A 118 3.96 -11.10 -1.58
C PHE A 118 5.02 -11.76 -2.46
N LEU A 119 6.03 -10.99 -2.84
CA LEU A 119 7.15 -11.40 -3.69
C LEU A 119 8.45 -11.40 -2.90
N ASN A 120 9.49 -12.00 -3.46
CA ASN A 120 10.84 -11.95 -2.92
C ASN A 120 11.73 -10.91 -3.63
N ARG A 121 11.22 -10.25 -4.68
CA ARG A 121 11.90 -9.22 -5.45
C ARG A 121 10.89 -8.29 -6.09
N TYR A 122 11.20 -7.01 -6.11
CA TYR A 122 10.42 -5.96 -6.73
C TYR A 122 11.35 -5.05 -7.52
N ILE A 123 10.94 -4.71 -8.74
CA ILE A 123 11.63 -3.74 -9.59
C ILE A 123 10.60 -2.67 -9.93
N TRP A 124 10.94 -1.40 -9.70
CA TRP A 124 10.01 -0.30 -9.96
C TRP A 124 10.75 0.95 -10.40
N SER A 125 10.00 1.85 -11.03
CA SER A 125 10.43 3.22 -11.29
C SER A 125 9.56 4.17 -10.49
N LEU A 126 10.17 5.22 -9.93
CA LEU A 126 9.41 6.30 -9.32
C LEU A 126 8.82 7.20 -10.42
N PRO A 127 7.60 7.75 -10.21
CA PRO A 127 7.04 8.72 -11.15
C PRO A 127 7.95 9.97 -11.17
N LEU A 128 8.48 10.28 -12.36
CA LEU A 128 9.27 11.48 -12.61
C LEU A 128 8.35 12.71 -12.70
N GLU A 129 7.71 13.11 -11.61
CA GLU A 129 6.96 14.37 -11.59
C GLU A 129 7.84 15.49 -11.04
N ALA A 130 8.63 16.07 -11.95
CA ALA A 130 9.53 17.19 -11.68
C ALA A 130 8.83 18.44 -11.12
N GLU A 131 7.51 18.56 -11.29
CA GLU A 131 6.74 19.74 -10.90
C GLU A 131 6.29 19.72 -9.43
N PHE A 132 6.20 18.54 -8.79
CA PHE A 132 5.57 18.42 -7.47
C PHE A 132 6.48 17.96 -6.35
N GLN A 133 7.82 18.02 -6.46
CA GLN A 133 8.82 17.72 -5.39
C GLN A 133 8.26 16.79 -4.29
N THR A 134 7.90 15.57 -4.67
CA THR A 134 7.17 14.67 -3.77
C THR A 134 8.17 13.79 -3.07
N ASN A 135 8.20 13.82 -1.73
CA ASN A 135 9.00 12.87 -0.97
C ASN A 135 8.40 11.47 -1.17
N SER A 136 9.15 10.60 -1.83
CA SER A 136 8.78 9.21 -2.03
C SER A 136 9.26 8.36 -0.86
N PHE A 137 8.43 7.39 -0.48
CA PHE A 137 8.71 6.45 0.58
C PHE A 137 8.40 5.04 0.13
N MET A 138 9.18 4.09 0.64
CA MET A 138 8.82 2.68 0.59
C MET A 138 8.33 2.21 1.95
N LYS A 139 7.23 1.46 1.94
CA LYS A 139 6.74 0.68 3.07
C LYS A 139 6.98 -0.79 2.78
N PHE A 140 7.72 -1.47 3.64
CA PHE A 140 7.94 -2.91 3.52
C PHE A 140 7.32 -3.66 4.69
N ILE A 141 6.87 -4.88 4.43
CA ILE A 141 6.21 -5.76 5.38
C ILE A 141 6.86 -7.13 5.29
N ILE A 142 7.49 -7.58 6.37
CA ILE A 142 8.34 -8.77 6.37
C ILE A 142 8.13 -9.57 7.65
N ARG A 143 8.45 -10.87 7.64
CA ARG A 143 8.40 -11.66 8.86
C ARG A 143 9.55 -11.30 9.80
N GLU A 144 9.28 -11.32 11.11
CA GLU A 144 10.27 -11.01 12.16
C GLU A 144 11.51 -11.93 12.09
N LEU A 145 11.34 -13.19 11.71
CA LEU A 145 12.46 -14.12 11.57
C LEU A 145 13.23 -13.96 10.25
N GLU A 146 12.73 -13.14 9.34
CA GLU A 146 13.25 -13.01 7.97
C GLU A 146 13.94 -11.67 7.72
N TYR A 147 13.81 -10.67 8.61
CA TYR A 147 14.28 -9.32 8.30
C TYR A 147 15.80 -9.10 8.47
N ASN A 148 16.51 -9.87 9.30
CA ASN A 148 17.92 -9.57 9.62
C ASN A 148 18.85 -9.60 8.39
N GLU A 149 19.30 -8.41 7.95
CA GLU A 149 20.34 -8.16 6.92
C GLU A 149 20.10 -8.84 5.56
N THR A 150 18.85 -9.11 5.21
CA THR A 150 18.51 -9.85 3.99
C THR A 150 17.88 -9.00 2.90
N LEU A 151 17.28 -7.86 3.23
CA LEU A 151 16.76 -6.95 2.21
C LEU A 151 17.91 -6.16 1.59
N VAL A 152 18.02 -6.24 0.27
CA VAL A 152 19.04 -5.55 -0.53
C VAL A 152 18.32 -4.60 -1.46
N LEU A 153 18.59 -3.30 -1.32
CA LEU A 153 18.06 -2.23 -2.17
C LEU A 153 19.19 -1.71 -3.07
N ASP A 154 19.01 -1.76 -4.39
CA ASP A 154 19.95 -1.25 -5.39
C ASP A 154 21.37 -1.83 -5.20
N GLY A 155 21.44 -3.10 -4.80
CA GLY A 155 22.68 -3.81 -4.52
C GLY A 155 23.29 -3.56 -3.14
N VAL A 156 22.70 -2.66 -2.34
CA VAL A 156 23.14 -2.32 -0.99
C VAL A 156 22.25 -3.00 0.06
N PRO A 157 22.80 -3.85 0.95
CA PRO A 157 22.04 -4.41 2.06
C PRO A 157 21.49 -3.30 2.97
N LEU A 158 20.20 -3.37 3.28
CA LEU A 158 19.56 -2.46 4.22
C LEU A 158 19.99 -2.82 5.64
N ASN A 159 20.52 -1.83 6.36
CA ASN A 159 20.79 -1.97 7.77
C ASN A 159 19.48 -1.85 8.56
N MET A 160 18.86 -2.99 8.86
CA MET A 160 17.55 -3.03 9.51
C MET A 160 17.49 -2.37 10.88
N SER A 161 18.64 -2.15 11.53
CA SER A 161 18.73 -1.42 12.81
C SER A 161 18.50 0.09 12.68
N GLU A 162 18.56 0.63 11.46
CA GLU A 162 18.29 2.04 11.16
C GLU A 162 16.79 2.32 10.96
N PHE A 163 15.96 1.27 10.91
CA PHE A 163 14.53 1.38 10.67
C PHE A 163 13.74 1.26 11.98
N ASP A 164 12.73 2.12 12.16
CA ASP A 164 11.72 1.93 13.21
C ASP A 164 10.75 0.81 12.79
N LEU A 165 11.16 -0.43 13.04
CA LEU A 165 10.35 -1.61 12.74
C LEU A 165 9.28 -1.83 13.80
N GLN A 166 8.02 -1.83 13.37
CA GLN A 166 6.88 -2.01 14.26
C GLN A 166 6.17 -3.34 13.99
N ARG A 167 5.82 -4.05 15.06
CA ARG A 167 5.05 -5.31 14.98
C ARG A 167 3.63 -5.05 14.50
N VAL A 168 3.11 -5.97 13.69
CA VAL A 168 1.72 -5.95 13.23
C VAL A 168 0.81 -6.52 14.32
N TYR A 169 -0.15 -5.72 14.78
CA TYR A 169 -1.15 -6.20 15.73
C TYR A 169 -2.05 -7.27 15.09
N GLY A 170 -2.25 -8.39 15.79
CA GLY A 170 -3.02 -9.53 15.31
C GLY A 170 -2.17 -10.67 14.74
N ASP A 171 -0.92 -10.41 14.32
CA ASP A 171 0.07 -11.43 14.02
C ASP A 171 1.48 -10.85 14.21
N LEU A 172 2.03 -11.05 15.41
CA LEU A 172 3.32 -10.51 15.84
C LEU A 172 4.51 -11.05 15.05
N ARG A 173 4.31 -12.07 14.20
CA ARG A 173 5.35 -12.58 13.30
C ARG A 173 5.59 -11.64 12.13
N TRP A 174 4.73 -10.66 11.88
CA TRP A 174 4.92 -9.63 10.87
C TRP A 174 5.45 -8.34 11.49
N MET A 175 6.41 -7.74 10.80
CA MET A 175 6.98 -6.44 11.05
C MET A 175 6.70 -5.55 9.85
N ALA A 176 6.49 -4.26 10.08
CA ALA A 176 6.43 -3.25 9.03
C ALA A 176 7.47 -2.17 9.31
N GLY A 177 8.14 -1.73 8.24
CA GLY A 177 9.13 -0.66 8.27
C GLY A 177 8.93 0.29 7.11
N GLU A 178 9.64 1.41 7.16
CA GLU A 178 9.51 2.49 6.20
C GLU A 178 10.85 3.17 5.94
N SER A 179 11.10 3.53 4.69
CA SER A 179 12.27 4.33 4.29
C SER A 179 11.83 5.47 3.39
N SER A 180 12.49 6.62 3.50
CA SER A 180 12.55 7.56 2.38
C SER A 180 13.32 6.93 1.22
N LEU A 181 12.85 7.17 0.00
CA LEU A 181 13.57 6.84 -1.21
C LEU A 181 14.32 8.08 -1.70
N ASN A 182 15.46 7.86 -2.34
CA ASN A 182 16.19 8.93 -3.01
C ASN A 182 15.69 9.02 -4.45
N ASP A 183 15.00 10.11 -4.78
CA ASP A 183 14.39 10.32 -6.12
C ASP A 183 15.42 10.60 -7.23
N SER A 184 16.74 10.57 -6.93
CA SER A 184 17.79 10.75 -7.95
C SER A 184 17.94 9.56 -8.90
N GLU A 185 17.43 8.39 -8.53
CA GLU A 185 17.45 7.19 -9.37
C GLU A 185 16.07 6.91 -9.94
N SER A 186 16.00 6.58 -11.23
CA SER A 186 14.72 6.36 -11.92
C SER A 186 14.24 4.91 -11.87
N LEU A 187 15.11 3.97 -11.50
CA LEU A 187 14.82 2.54 -11.44
C LEU A 187 15.45 1.96 -10.18
N HIS A 188 14.64 1.29 -9.39
CA HIS A 188 15.06 0.63 -8.16
C HIS A 188 14.78 -0.88 -8.22
N ASP A 189 15.60 -1.64 -7.50
CA ASP A 189 15.46 -3.07 -7.30
C ASP A 189 15.64 -3.40 -5.81
N ILE A 190 14.64 -4.06 -5.22
CA ILE A 190 14.74 -4.56 -3.86
C ILE A 190 14.38 -6.04 -3.82
N TYR A 191 15.22 -6.82 -3.15
CA TYR A 191 15.01 -8.25 -3.01
C TYR A 191 15.47 -8.77 -1.67
N HIS A 192 14.92 -9.92 -1.31
CA HIS A 192 15.35 -10.68 -0.15
C HIS A 192 16.45 -11.66 -0.57
N SER A 193 17.65 -11.53 -0.03
CA SER A 193 18.85 -12.31 -0.40
C SER A 193 18.65 -13.83 -0.29
N SER A 194 17.89 -14.28 0.71
CA SER A 194 17.52 -15.69 0.88
C SER A 194 16.20 -16.11 0.22
N GLY A 195 15.61 -15.27 -0.64
CA GLY A 195 14.39 -15.57 -1.39
C GLY A 195 13.09 -15.65 -0.58
N LYS A 196 13.03 -15.07 0.63
CA LYS A 196 11.78 -15.00 1.41
C LYS A 196 10.85 -13.92 0.89
N LEU A 197 9.56 -14.06 1.20
CA LEU A 197 8.52 -13.18 0.71
C LEU A 197 8.33 -11.99 1.65
N PHE A 198 8.18 -10.81 1.08
CA PHE A 198 7.84 -9.59 1.80
C PHE A 198 6.87 -8.77 0.94
N GLY A 199 6.08 -7.91 1.58
CA GLY A 199 5.22 -6.96 0.90
C GLY A 199 5.95 -5.64 0.70
N LEU A 200 5.71 -4.99 -0.43
CA LEU A 200 6.28 -3.68 -0.74
C LEU A 200 5.22 -2.75 -1.32
N TYR A 201 5.14 -1.56 -0.73
CA TYR A 201 4.28 -0.47 -1.16
C TYR A 201 5.11 0.78 -1.34
N LEU A 202 4.80 1.54 -2.38
CA LEU A 202 5.45 2.80 -2.69
C LEU A 202 4.41 3.87 -2.54
N TYR A 203 4.75 4.96 -1.88
CA TYR A 203 3.84 6.07 -1.76
C TYR A 203 4.61 7.37 -1.69
N GLY A 204 3.96 8.45 -2.11
CA GLY A 204 4.48 9.80 -1.98
C GLY A 204 3.37 10.73 -1.55
N ILE A 205 3.75 11.72 -0.76
CA ILE A 205 2.81 12.68 -0.20
C ILE A 205 3.39 14.09 -0.26
N ASN A 206 2.63 15.00 -0.85
CA ASN A 206 2.89 16.43 -0.85
C ASN A 206 1.59 17.22 -0.63
N LYS A 207 1.71 18.52 -0.44
CA LYS A 207 0.63 19.48 -0.56
C LYS A 207 0.04 19.34 -1.96
N TYR A 208 -1.26 19.03 -2.03
CA TYR A 208 -2.05 18.83 -3.26
C TYR A 208 -1.90 17.51 -4.01
N PHE A 209 -0.84 16.73 -3.78
CA PHE A 209 -0.64 15.48 -4.51
C PHE A 209 -0.32 14.31 -3.57
N SER A 210 -0.89 13.15 -3.87
CA SER A 210 -0.57 11.91 -3.18
C SER A 210 -0.64 10.74 -4.15
N TYR A 211 0.31 9.83 -4.08
CA TYR A 211 0.28 8.57 -4.83
C TYR A 211 0.55 7.40 -3.89
N MET A 212 -0.03 6.26 -4.19
CA MET A 212 0.29 5.01 -3.51
C MET A 212 0.05 3.84 -4.46
N GLN A 213 1.03 2.95 -4.54
CA GLN A 213 0.94 1.74 -5.33
C GLN A 213 1.55 0.56 -4.59
N VAL A 214 0.97 -0.62 -4.79
CA VAL A 214 1.68 -1.86 -4.52
C VAL A 214 2.80 -2.00 -5.55
N ALA A 215 4.03 -2.28 -5.11
CA ALA A 215 5.17 -2.37 -6.03
C ALA A 215 5.09 -3.60 -6.95
N GLY A 216 4.30 -4.59 -6.58
CA GLY A 216 4.06 -5.80 -7.35
C GLY A 216 3.35 -6.86 -6.51
N TYR A 217 2.88 -7.91 -7.15
CA TYR A 217 2.33 -9.07 -6.46
C TYR A 217 2.32 -10.27 -7.41
N LYS A 218 2.27 -11.47 -6.85
CA LYS A 218 2.21 -12.71 -7.62
C LYS A 218 0.86 -12.83 -8.32
N VAL A 219 0.86 -13.15 -9.62
CA VAL A 219 -0.33 -13.50 -10.42
C VAL A 219 -0.42 -15.01 -10.57
#